data_AF-F1T3W7-F1
#
_entry.id   AF-F1T3W7-F1
#
_cell.length_a   1.000
_cell.length_b   1.000
_cell.length_c   1.000
_cell.angle_alpha   90.00
_cell.angle_beta   90.00
_cell.angle_gamma   90.00
#
_symmetry.space_group_name_H-M   'P 1'
#
loop_
_entity.id
_entity.type
_entity.pdbx_description
1 polymer ?
#
loop_
_entity_poly.entity_id
_entity_poly.type
_entity_poly.pdbx_seq_one_letter_code
_entity_poly.pdbx_strand_id
1 'polypeptide(L)'
;MKQRITTVAWIGTGIMGAPMAHHLLRAGYHLIVHSRTKQKAQALIQAGAQWAEDVACAVRHADAVCTMLGYPQDVEDVYLTQTGILQNVAKDTWIIDFTTSSPLLAQEIHQAAALKHCVAFDCPVTGGETGAKTAHLTALIGAREQDILPVVPLISAFASKRFYFNEAGKAQVAKLCNQVSLASCMVGYADALALAKQSGLDTVQVIDMISSGMGSSRALCELAPKSCDGDYKPGFMVAHMKKDLSLALEHAQEVEVSLPGADTAYNLYDMLCDIGGKRLGTQAISLLYEDEAQGVAAGLDWSAYQKDSYIDNEQESPSSDQSSADTHEPKSCAQDQDARGAASSHRSGQEESSDSSDGAHSDMQGLLDNWMK
;
A
#
# COMPACT_ATOMS: atom_id res chain seq x y z
N MET A 1 13.60 21.86 17.67
CA MET A 1 13.62 21.75 16.20
C MET A 1 14.07 23.06 15.57
N LYS A 2 14.82 22.98 14.46
CA LYS A 2 15.24 24.14 13.67
C LYS A 2 14.04 24.88 13.05
N GLN A 3 13.98 26.20 13.24
CA GLN A 3 12.87 27.05 12.75
C GLN A 3 13.05 27.53 11.31
N ARG A 4 14.30 27.58 10.82
CA ARG A 4 14.64 27.89 9.43
C ARG A 4 15.32 26.68 8.81
N ILE A 5 14.83 26.27 7.65
CA ILE A 5 15.37 25.16 6.87
C ILE A 5 16.06 25.76 5.65
N THR A 6 17.34 25.47 5.48
CA THR A 6 18.12 25.88 4.30
C THR A 6 18.77 24.70 3.62
N THR A 7 19.25 23.71 4.39
CA THR A 7 19.86 22.48 3.87
C THR A 7 18.91 21.30 3.99
N VAL A 8 18.65 20.63 2.87
CA VAL A 8 17.78 19.45 2.81
C VAL A 8 18.59 18.25 2.29
N ALA A 9 18.58 17.15 3.03
CA ALA A 9 19.06 15.86 2.52
C ALA A 9 17.91 15.13 1.85
N TRP A 10 18.08 14.68 0.61
CA TRP A 10 17.07 13.96 -0.16
C TRP A 10 17.59 12.58 -0.58
N ILE A 11 16.98 11.53 -0.05
CA ILE A 11 17.40 10.14 -0.24
C ILE A 11 16.33 9.42 -1.09
N GLY A 12 16.71 9.03 -2.30
CA GLY A 12 15.82 8.38 -3.26
C GLY A 12 15.43 9.28 -4.44
N THR A 13 16.12 9.10 -5.56
CA THR A 13 15.95 9.90 -6.79
C THR A 13 15.26 9.08 -7.90
N GLY A 14 14.20 8.35 -7.54
CA GLY A 14 13.39 7.56 -8.47
C GLY A 14 12.40 8.39 -9.29
N ILE A 15 11.45 7.70 -9.95
CA ILE A 15 10.38 8.29 -10.79
C ILE A 15 9.67 9.45 -10.08
N MET A 16 9.31 9.27 -8.80
CA MET A 16 8.70 10.31 -7.98
C MET A 16 9.74 11.24 -7.33
N GLY A 17 10.80 10.66 -6.75
CA GLY A 17 11.74 11.42 -5.92
C GLY A 17 12.57 12.44 -6.68
N ALA A 18 12.98 12.15 -7.93
CA ALA A 18 13.77 13.08 -8.73
C ALA A 18 13.02 14.39 -9.08
N PRO A 19 11.78 14.38 -9.61
CA PRO A 19 11.04 15.62 -9.85
C PRO A 19 10.67 16.37 -8.56
N MET A 20 10.35 15.68 -7.45
CA MET A 20 10.09 16.33 -6.16
C MET A 20 11.33 17.09 -5.64
N ALA A 21 12.49 16.44 -5.66
CA ALA A 21 13.79 17.04 -5.33
C ALA A 21 14.14 18.24 -6.23
N HIS A 22 13.79 18.19 -7.51
CA HIS A 22 14.05 19.29 -8.45
C HIS A 22 13.27 20.57 -8.08
N HIS A 23 12.05 20.45 -7.56
CA HIS A 23 11.31 21.63 -7.08
C HIS A 23 11.93 22.25 -5.83
N LEU A 24 12.58 21.45 -4.96
CA LEU A 24 13.32 21.98 -3.81
C LEU A 24 14.56 22.80 -4.25
N LEU A 25 15.30 22.33 -5.26
CA LEU A 25 16.37 23.13 -5.87
C LEU A 25 15.83 24.46 -6.41
N ARG A 26 14.71 24.42 -7.15
CA ARG A 26 14.07 25.62 -7.71
C ARG A 26 13.52 26.58 -6.65
N ALA A 27 13.12 26.07 -5.48
CA ALA A 27 12.72 26.87 -4.33
C ALA A 27 13.92 27.47 -3.55
N GLY A 28 15.16 27.15 -3.94
CA GLY A 28 16.38 27.73 -3.36
C GLY A 28 16.93 27.00 -2.14
N TYR A 29 16.52 25.75 -1.88
CA TYR A 29 17.14 24.92 -0.84
C TYR A 29 18.51 24.41 -1.28
N HIS A 30 19.48 24.40 -0.36
CA HIS A 30 20.73 23.67 -0.56
C HIS A 30 20.46 22.17 -0.45
N LEU A 31 20.39 21.49 -1.59
CA LEU A 31 19.98 20.10 -1.65
C LEU A 31 21.19 19.16 -1.70
N ILE A 32 21.26 18.23 -0.74
CA ILE A 32 22.22 17.13 -0.73
C ILE A 32 21.47 15.85 -1.12
N VAL A 33 21.84 15.21 -2.23
CA VAL A 33 21.14 14.03 -2.77
C VAL A 33 21.94 12.75 -2.61
N HIS A 34 21.26 11.67 -2.24
CA HIS A 34 21.80 10.32 -2.22
C HIS A 34 20.82 9.31 -2.86
N SER A 35 21.35 8.26 -3.48
CA SER A 35 20.57 7.09 -3.90
C SER A 35 21.48 5.88 -4.13
N ARG A 36 20.93 4.66 -4.11
CA ARG A 36 21.67 3.42 -4.47
C ARG A 36 22.29 3.45 -5.88
N THR A 37 21.84 4.31 -6.79
CA THR A 37 22.29 4.36 -8.19
C THR A 37 22.57 5.81 -8.58
N LYS A 38 23.82 6.25 -8.43
CA LYS A 38 24.28 7.64 -8.68
C LYS A 38 23.79 8.24 -10.00
N GLN A 39 23.71 7.44 -11.06
CA GLN A 39 23.19 7.83 -12.37
C GLN A 39 21.76 8.39 -12.31
N LYS A 40 20.91 7.92 -11.39
CA LYS A 40 19.54 8.43 -11.20
C LYS A 40 19.51 9.84 -10.57
N ALA A 41 20.59 10.26 -9.92
CA ALA A 41 20.72 11.61 -9.37
C ALA A 41 21.40 12.60 -10.34
N GLN A 42 21.89 12.14 -11.50
CA GLN A 42 22.74 12.94 -12.39
C GLN A 42 22.11 14.27 -12.84
N ALA A 43 20.81 14.26 -13.15
CA ALA A 43 20.08 15.47 -13.54
C ALA A 43 19.93 16.48 -12.39
N LEU A 44 19.80 16.01 -11.14
CA LEU A 44 19.76 16.87 -9.95
C LEU A 44 21.14 17.47 -9.67
N ILE A 45 22.21 16.69 -9.82
CA ILE A 45 23.59 17.15 -9.67
C ILE A 45 23.91 18.24 -10.70
N GLN A 46 23.52 18.03 -11.96
CA GLN A 46 23.63 19.05 -13.02
C GLN A 46 22.79 20.30 -12.77
N ALA A 47 21.66 20.16 -12.06
CA ALA A 47 20.82 21.28 -11.61
C ALA A 47 21.30 21.95 -10.31
N GLY A 48 22.44 21.53 -9.75
CA GLY A 48 23.08 22.16 -8.59
C GLY A 48 22.97 21.40 -7.26
N ALA A 49 22.40 20.20 -7.22
CA ALA A 49 22.41 19.38 -6.01
C ALA A 49 23.82 18.85 -5.70
N GLN A 50 24.18 18.87 -4.41
CA GLN A 50 25.40 18.23 -3.91
C GLN A 50 25.18 16.71 -3.83
N TRP A 51 26.09 15.91 -4.39
CA TRP A 51 26.05 14.45 -4.20
C TRP A 51 26.63 14.04 -2.83
N ALA A 52 26.03 13.04 -2.19
CA ALA A 52 26.60 12.32 -1.05
C ALA A 52 26.78 10.83 -1.39
N GLU A 53 27.96 10.28 -1.12
CA GLU A 53 28.28 8.88 -1.45
C GLU A 53 27.52 7.86 -0.57
N ASP A 54 27.08 8.25 0.62
CA ASP A 54 26.26 7.43 1.53
C ASP A 54 25.25 8.29 2.34
N VAL A 55 24.35 7.60 3.07
CA VAL A 55 23.32 8.20 3.94
C VAL A 55 23.93 9.05 5.06
N ALA A 56 25.01 8.59 5.69
CA ALA A 56 25.65 9.28 6.80
C ALA A 56 26.27 10.63 6.36
N CYS A 57 26.87 10.67 5.18
CA CYS A 57 27.34 11.89 4.52
C CYS A 57 26.17 12.83 4.15
N ALA A 58 25.04 12.28 3.69
CA ALA A 58 23.89 13.09 3.29
C ALA A 58 23.26 13.85 4.47
N VAL A 59 23.02 13.18 5.61
CA VAL A 59 22.20 13.73 6.70
C VAL A 59 22.96 14.55 7.75
N ARG A 60 24.29 14.42 7.83
CA ARG A 60 25.13 14.97 8.93
C ARG A 60 24.92 16.46 9.22
N HIS A 61 24.64 17.25 8.20
CA HIS A 61 24.49 18.71 8.29
C HIS A 61 23.11 19.21 7.84
N ALA A 62 22.14 18.32 7.66
CA ALA A 62 20.81 18.67 7.19
C ALA A 62 19.99 19.44 8.25
N ASP A 63 19.09 20.31 7.78
CA ASP A 63 18.01 20.88 8.60
C ASP A 63 16.73 20.05 8.49
N ALA A 64 16.52 19.44 7.31
CA ALA A 64 15.51 18.42 7.07
C ALA A 64 16.09 17.25 6.25
N VAL A 65 15.66 16.03 6.56
CA VAL A 65 15.92 14.80 5.79
C VAL A 65 14.61 14.36 5.17
N CYS A 66 14.64 14.04 3.87
CA CYS A 66 13.49 13.63 3.09
C CYS A 66 13.80 12.31 2.38
N THR A 67 12.90 11.32 2.47
CA THR A 67 13.03 10.03 1.78
C THR A 67 11.91 9.81 0.77
N MET A 68 12.25 9.21 -0.37
CA MET A 68 11.27 8.75 -1.37
C MET A 68 11.76 7.46 -2.03
N LEU A 69 11.43 6.33 -1.39
CA LEU A 69 12.01 5.02 -1.65
C LEU A 69 11.03 4.07 -2.36
N GLY A 70 11.40 2.80 -2.59
CA GLY A 70 10.60 1.86 -3.36
C GLY A 70 9.69 0.96 -2.50
N TYR A 71 10.21 0.47 -1.38
CA TYR A 71 9.60 -0.58 -0.55
C TYR A 71 9.79 -0.30 0.96
N PRO A 72 8.94 -0.85 1.85
CA PRO A 72 9.11 -0.75 3.30
C PRO A 72 10.51 -1.13 3.79
N GLN A 73 11.09 -2.22 3.27
CA GLN A 73 12.45 -2.63 3.61
C GLN A 73 13.50 -1.56 3.26
N ASP A 74 13.34 -0.85 2.12
CA ASP A 74 14.23 0.26 1.78
C ASP A 74 14.16 1.37 2.84
N VAL A 75 12.98 1.61 3.42
CA VAL A 75 12.77 2.59 4.49
C VAL A 75 13.42 2.10 5.78
N GLU A 76 13.15 0.88 6.21
CA GLU A 76 13.76 0.28 7.41
C GLU A 76 15.29 0.33 7.36
N ASP A 77 15.88 -0.16 6.25
CA ASP A 77 17.31 -0.19 5.99
C ASP A 77 17.95 1.21 6.07
N VAL A 78 17.30 2.20 5.45
CA VAL A 78 17.79 3.59 5.40
C VAL A 78 17.64 4.30 6.75
N TYR A 79 16.62 3.98 7.54
CA TYR A 79 16.36 4.66 8.81
C TYR A 79 17.05 4.06 10.02
N LEU A 80 16.92 2.73 10.22
CA LEU A 80 17.14 2.08 11.52
C LEU A 80 18.52 1.42 11.66
N THR A 81 19.20 1.13 10.55
CA THR A 81 20.53 0.49 10.55
C THR A 81 21.62 1.35 11.19
N GLN A 82 22.76 0.75 11.53
CA GLN A 82 23.91 1.45 12.13
C GLN A 82 24.47 2.58 11.25
N THR A 83 24.32 2.47 9.92
CA THR A 83 24.69 3.49 8.94
C THR A 83 23.49 4.33 8.46
N GLY A 84 22.32 4.12 9.04
CA GLY A 84 21.06 4.79 8.67
C GLY A 84 20.91 6.20 9.23
N ILE A 85 19.80 6.85 8.86
CA ILE A 85 19.46 8.24 9.19
C ILE A 85 19.54 8.46 10.70
N LEU A 86 18.86 7.63 11.51
CA LEU A 86 18.68 7.90 12.94
C LEU A 86 19.97 7.79 13.77
N GLN A 87 21.03 7.17 13.22
CA GLN A 87 22.35 7.11 13.87
C GLN A 87 23.28 8.25 13.44
N ASN A 88 23.01 8.91 12.31
CA ASN A 88 23.92 9.88 11.68
C ASN A 88 23.37 11.30 11.58
N VAL A 89 22.07 11.50 11.81
CA VAL A 89 21.40 12.81 11.78
C VAL A 89 21.78 13.66 12.99
N ALA A 90 21.88 14.99 12.77
CA ALA A 90 22.05 15.95 13.86
C ALA A 90 20.77 16.10 14.71
N LYS A 91 20.91 16.54 15.96
CA LYS A 91 19.76 16.94 16.80
C LYS A 91 18.99 18.10 16.14
N ASP A 92 17.72 18.24 16.52
CA ASP A 92 16.81 19.28 16.03
C ASP A 92 16.48 19.24 14.53
N THR A 93 16.78 18.12 13.86
CA THR A 93 16.52 17.90 12.42
C THR A 93 15.14 17.30 12.17
N TRP A 94 14.44 17.86 11.18
CA TRP A 94 13.17 17.32 10.68
C TRP A 94 13.41 16.10 9.80
N ILE A 95 12.57 15.07 9.90
CA ILE A 95 12.69 13.86 9.08
C ILE A 95 11.32 13.54 8.48
N ILE A 96 11.23 13.40 7.17
CA ILE A 96 9.96 13.35 6.45
C ILE A 96 10.01 12.20 5.43
N ASP A 97 9.22 11.14 5.65
CA ASP A 97 9.14 10.04 4.69
C ASP A 97 7.98 10.20 3.72
N PHE A 98 8.27 10.42 2.44
CA PHE A 98 7.25 10.50 1.39
C PHE A 98 6.93 9.13 0.77
N THR A 99 7.64 8.07 1.19
CA THR A 99 7.43 6.70 0.73
C THR A 99 6.08 6.18 1.20
N THR A 100 5.43 5.33 0.39
CA THR A 100 4.27 4.54 0.85
C THR A 100 4.77 3.25 1.48
N SER A 101 4.55 3.12 2.79
CA SER A 101 5.11 2.11 3.69
C SER A 101 4.08 1.68 4.74
N SER A 102 4.44 0.78 5.67
CA SER A 102 3.50 0.33 6.72
C SER A 102 3.23 1.45 7.76
N PRO A 103 2.01 1.51 8.34
CA PRO A 103 1.71 2.43 9.44
C PRO A 103 2.58 2.20 10.68
N LEU A 104 2.88 0.93 11.01
CA LEU A 104 3.70 0.55 12.15
C LEU A 104 5.14 1.09 12.04
N LEU A 105 5.81 0.86 10.91
CA LEU A 105 7.18 1.34 10.69
C LEU A 105 7.28 2.88 10.79
N ALA A 106 6.26 3.60 10.34
CA ALA A 106 6.19 5.06 10.51
C ALA A 106 6.10 5.48 12.00
N GLN A 107 5.39 4.72 12.83
CA GLN A 107 5.31 4.96 14.27
C GLN A 107 6.62 4.63 14.98
N GLU A 108 7.27 3.52 14.63
CA GLU A 108 8.58 3.12 15.15
C GLU A 108 9.65 4.18 14.82
N ILE A 109 9.69 4.65 13.56
CA ILE A 109 10.57 5.73 13.12
C ILE A 109 10.30 7.03 13.90
N HIS A 110 9.04 7.38 14.13
CA HIS A 110 8.67 8.55 14.94
C HIS A 110 9.21 8.46 16.37
N GLN A 111 9.00 7.32 17.04
CA GLN A 111 9.46 7.08 18.41
C GLN A 111 11.00 7.08 18.48
N ALA A 112 11.66 6.37 17.56
CA ALA A 112 13.12 6.29 17.52
C ALA A 112 13.78 7.65 17.21
N ALA A 113 13.16 8.49 16.37
CA ALA A 113 13.61 9.86 16.12
C ALA A 113 13.47 10.76 17.35
N ALA A 114 12.40 10.62 18.14
CA ALA A 114 12.20 11.38 19.37
C ALA A 114 13.34 11.13 20.39
N LEU A 115 13.80 9.88 20.53
CA LEU A 115 14.97 9.52 21.36
C LEU A 115 16.28 10.19 20.91
N LYS A 116 16.35 10.67 19.66
CA LYS A 116 17.49 11.41 19.09
C LYS A 116 17.31 12.93 19.13
N HIS A 117 16.25 13.43 19.78
CA HIS A 117 15.82 14.84 19.72
C HIS A 117 15.54 15.34 18.29
N CYS A 118 14.98 14.47 17.46
CA CYS A 118 14.49 14.79 16.12
C CYS A 118 12.96 14.65 16.08
N VAL A 119 12.32 15.17 15.03
CA VAL A 119 10.91 14.91 14.75
C VAL A 119 10.82 14.24 13.39
N ALA A 120 10.34 13.00 13.39
CA ALA A 120 10.04 12.26 12.17
C ALA A 120 8.52 12.12 11.98
N PHE A 121 8.04 12.15 10.74
CA PHE A 121 6.65 11.81 10.40
C PHE A 121 6.54 11.27 8.98
N ASP A 122 5.53 10.43 8.75
CA ASP A 122 5.11 9.97 7.43
C ASP A 122 4.37 11.07 6.68
N CYS A 123 4.73 11.25 5.42
CA CYS A 123 4.17 12.23 4.51
C CYS A 123 3.86 11.65 3.10
N PRO A 124 3.25 10.46 2.96
CA PRO A 124 3.02 9.84 1.66
C PRO A 124 2.20 10.72 0.72
N VAL A 125 2.44 10.58 -0.59
CA VAL A 125 1.85 11.44 -1.63
C VAL A 125 0.91 10.71 -2.58
N THR A 126 -0.03 11.46 -3.17
CA THR A 126 -0.87 11.00 -4.29
C THR A 126 -0.95 12.06 -5.41
N GLY A 127 -1.24 11.62 -6.63
CA GLY A 127 -1.17 12.43 -7.86
C GLY A 127 -0.19 11.92 -8.94
N GLY A 128 0.55 10.84 -8.65
CA GLY A 128 1.42 10.15 -9.62
C GLY A 128 2.62 10.97 -10.12
N GLU A 129 3.34 10.41 -11.10
CA GLU A 129 4.52 11.05 -11.68
C GLU A 129 4.20 12.43 -12.30
N THR A 130 3.05 12.56 -12.97
CA THR A 130 2.58 13.84 -13.52
C THR A 130 2.42 14.90 -12.43
N GLY A 131 1.81 14.56 -11.29
CA GLY A 131 1.70 15.45 -10.14
C GLY A 131 3.07 15.85 -9.59
N ALA A 132 4.01 14.91 -9.49
CA ALA A 132 5.38 15.18 -9.04
C ALA A 132 6.13 16.12 -9.98
N LYS A 133 6.08 15.88 -11.31
CA LYS A 133 6.68 16.74 -12.33
C LYS A 133 6.10 18.15 -12.33
N THR A 134 4.80 18.28 -12.09
CA THR A 134 4.08 19.56 -12.18
C THR A 134 3.95 20.32 -10.85
N ALA A 135 4.45 19.79 -9.73
CA ALA A 135 4.25 20.33 -8.37
C ALA A 135 2.77 20.38 -7.90
N HIS A 136 1.94 19.46 -8.41
CA HIS A 136 0.51 19.35 -8.07
C HIS A 136 0.18 18.10 -7.24
N LEU A 137 1.14 17.57 -6.47
CA LEU A 137 0.88 16.45 -5.56
C LEU A 137 -0.10 16.84 -4.44
N THR A 138 -0.80 15.85 -3.92
CA THR A 138 -1.46 15.93 -2.61
C THR A 138 -0.58 15.20 -1.60
N ALA A 139 -0.16 15.92 -0.55
CA ALA A 139 0.55 15.34 0.59
C ALA A 139 -0.44 14.93 1.69
N LEU A 140 -0.27 13.73 2.22
CA LEU A 140 -1.00 13.19 3.37
C LEU A 140 0.01 13.19 4.52
N ILE A 141 -0.29 13.83 5.65
CA ILE A 141 0.72 14.21 6.67
C ILE A 141 0.37 13.59 8.03
N GLY A 142 1.22 12.71 8.55
CA GLY A 142 1.11 12.05 9.86
C GLY A 142 1.55 12.93 11.03
N ALA A 143 1.15 14.20 11.01
CA ALA A 143 1.48 15.20 12.02
C ALA A 143 0.41 16.30 12.06
N ARG A 144 0.30 17.00 13.20
CA ARG A 144 -0.56 18.18 13.32
C ARG A 144 0.10 19.37 12.61
N GLU A 145 -0.66 20.14 11.82
CA GLU A 145 -0.14 21.28 11.05
C GLU A 145 0.67 22.27 11.91
N GLN A 146 0.15 22.60 13.10
CA GLN A 146 0.77 23.51 14.07
C GLN A 146 2.15 23.05 14.57
N ASP A 147 2.41 21.74 14.60
CA ASP A 147 3.68 21.19 15.12
C ASP A 147 4.78 21.23 14.06
N ILE A 148 4.42 21.34 12.78
CA ILE A 148 5.34 21.18 11.63
C ILE A 148 5.42 22.45 10.74
N LEU A 149 4.94 23.60 11.21
CA LEU A 149 4.95 24.87 10.46
C LEU A 149 6.29 25.18 9.75
N PRO A 150 7.49 24.92 10.32
CA PRO A 150 8.77 25.16 9.64
C PRO A 150 9.01 24.33 8.37
N VAL A 151 8.43 23.13 8.25
CA VAL A 151 8.57 22.25 7.06
C VAL A 151 7.45 22.41 6.04
N VAL A 152 6.34 23.09 6.37
CA VAL A 152 5.23 23.32 5.43
C VAL A 152 5.69 23.99 4.11
N PRO A 153 6.60 24.98 4.08
CA PRO A 153 7.12 25.54 2.83
C PRO A 153 7.87 24.52 1.95
N LEU A 154 8.62 23.59 2.57
CA LEU A 154 9.35 22.52 1.87
C LEU A 154 8.36 21.59 1.16
N ILE A 155 7.34 21.12 1.89
CA ILE A 155 6.28 20.25 1.32
C ILE A 155 5.51 20.99 0.21
N SER A 156 5.26 22.28 0.39
CA SER A 156 4.53 23.12 -0.57
C SER A 156 5.28 23.38 -1.88
N ALA A 157 6.57 23.08 -1.96
CA ALA A 157 7.34 23.23 -3.21
C ALA A 157 6.91 22.23 -4.30
N PHE A 158 6.37 21.07 -3.93
CA PHE A 158 5.90 20.03 -4.86
C PHE A 158 4.46 19.54 -4.61
N ALA A 159 3.83 19.94 -3.50
CA ALA A 159 2.45 19.57 -3.18
C ALA A 159 1.53 20.80 -3.12
N SER A 160 0.51 20.82 -3.98
CA SER A 160 -0.51 21.88 -4.05
C SER A 160 -1.62 21.71 -3.00
N LYS A 161 -1.79 20.49 -2.45
CA LYS A 161 -2.76 20.16 -1.40
C LYS A 161 -2.07 19.42 -0.25
N ARG A 162 -2.56 19.65 0.96
CA ARG A 162 -2.08 19.01 2.20
C ARG A 162 -3.28 18.58 3.04
N PHE A 163 -3.25 17.35 3.56
CA PHE A 163 -4.21 16.82 4.53
C PHE A 163 -3.44 16.34 5.76
N TYR A 164 -3.91 16.70 6.94
CA TYR A 164 -3.24 16.40 8.21
C TYR A 164 -4.02 15.34 8.96
N PHE A 165 -3.36 14.21 9.22
CA PHE A 165 -3.88 13.05 9.95
C PHE A 165 -3.34 12.98 11.39
N ASN A 166 -2.70 14.06 11.85
CA ASN A 166 -2.30 14.39 13.22
C ASN A 166 -1.21 13.52 13.87
N GLU A 167 -1.16 12.22 13.59
CA GLU A 167 -0.29 11.25 14.28
C GLU A 167 0.50 10.40 13.27
N ALA A 168 1.67 9.92 13.69
CA ALA A 168 2.52 9.08 12.87
C ALA A 168 1.83 7.76 12.49
N GLY A 169 2.05 7.31 11.26
CA GLY A 169 1.40 6.17 10.63
C GLY A 169 0.00 6.45 10.09
N LYS A 170 -0.72 7.47 10.59
CA LYS A 170 -2.09 7.76 10.12
C LYS A 170 -2.14 8.26 8.68
N ALA A 171 -1.06 8.87 8.18
CA ALA A 171 -1.01 9.24 6.77
C ALA A 171 -0.66 8.05 5.86
N GLN A 172 0.11 7.06 6.33
CA GLN A 172 0.19 5.76 5.66
C GLN A 172 -1.19 5.10 5.59
N VAL A 173 -1.95 5.03 6.69
CA VAL A 173 -3.35 4.49 6.65
C VAL A 173 -4.19 5.23 5.60
N ALA A 174 -4.21 6.57 5.62
CA ALA A 174 -4.93 7.37 4.63
C ALA A 174 -4.45 7.12 3.19
N LYS A 175 -3.16 6.87 2.99
CA LYS A 175 -2.60 6.49 1.69
C LYS A 175 -3.08 5.10 1.27
N LEU A 176 -3.10 4.13 2.16
CA LEU A 176 -3.59 2.77 1.88
C LEU A 176 -5.09 2.79 1.50
N CYS A 177 -5.92 3.58 2.18
CA CYS A 177 -7.32 3.81 1.77
C CYS A 177 -7.43 4.34 0.32
N ASN A 178 -6.57 5.28 -0.08
CA ASN A 178 -6.51 5.76 -1.47
C ASN A 178 -6.10 4.64 -2.45
N GLN A 179 -5.16 3.77 -2.07
CA GLN A 179 -4.69 2.69 -2.94
C GLN A 179 -5.74 1.58 -3.12
N VAL A 180 -6.46 1.21 -2.05
CA VAL A 180 -7.62 0.30 -2.11
C VAL A 180 -8.69 0.84 -3.08
N SER A 181 -9.13 2.09 -2.88
CA SER A 181 -10.13 2.71 -3.76
C SER A 181 -9.65 2.82 -5.21
N LEU A 182 -8.38 3.20 -5.43
CA LEU A 182 -7.78 3.30 -6.77
C LEU A 182 -7.72 1.92 -7.47
N ALA A 183 -7.38 0.86 -6.75
CA ALA A 183 -7.33 -0.49 -7.29
C ALA A 183 -8.72 -0.97 -7.73
N SER A 184 -9.75 -0.80 -6.89
CA SER A 184 -11.14 -1.11 -7.25
C SER A 184 -11.63 -0.31 -8.47
N CYS A 185 -11.24 0.96 -8.62
CA CYS A 185 -11.55 1.72 -9.83
C CYS A 185 -10.83 1.18 -11.09
N MET A 186 -9.64 0.59 -10.96
CA MET A 186 -8.88 0.03 -12.08
C MET A 186 -9.40 -1.33 -12.52
N VAL A 187 -9.73 -2.22 -11.57
CA VAL A 187 -10.45 -3.47 -11.86
C VAL A 187 -11.79 -3.14 -12.50
N GLY A 188 -12.62 -2.31 -11.87
CA GLY A 188 -13.96 -1.99 -12.37
C GLY A 188 -14.01 -1.40 -13.79
N TYR A 189 -13.01 -0.62 -14.25
CA TYR A 189 -12.98 -0.21 -15.66
C TYR A 189 -12.45 -1.32 -16.58
N ALA A 190 -11.50 -2.15 -16.13
CA ALA A 190 -10.98 -3.25 -16.93
C ALA A 190 -12.11 -4.26 -17.24
N ASP A 191 -12.86 -4.67 -16.22
CA ASP A 191 -14.05 -5.52 -16.33
C ASP A 191 -15.07 -4.93 -17.33
N ALA A 192 -15.36 -3.63 -17.19
CA ALA A 192 -16.33 -2.94 -18.05
C ALA A 192 -15.88 -2.85 -19.51
N LEU A 193 -14.58 -2.66 -19.77
CA LEU A 193 -14.03 -2.64 -21.13
C LEU A 193 -13.91 -4.04 -21.75
N ALA A 194 -13.57 -5.05 -20.95
CA ALA A 194 -13.59 -6.44 -21.40
C ALA A 194 -15.01 -6.85 -21.82
N LEU A 195 -16.01 -6.56 -20.98
CA LEU A 195 -17.43 -6.79 -21.31
C LEU A 195 -17.87 -6.01 -22.56
N ALA A 196 -17.46 -4.75 -22.70
CA ALA A 196 -17.75 -3.94 -23.89
C ALA A 196 -17.15 -4.54 -25.17
N LYS A 197 -15.86 -4.91 -25.14
CA LYS A 197 -15.14 -5.52 -26.26
C LYS A 197 -15.78 -6.85 -26.67
N GLN A 198 -16.06 -7.72 -25.70
CA GLN A 198 -16.72 -9.01 -25.94
C GLN A 198 -18.16 -8.85 -26.45
N SER A 199 -18.83 -7.75 -26.11
CA SER A 199 -20.17 -7.40 -26.61
C SER A 199 -20.15 -6.68 -27.98
N GLY A 200 -18.97 -6.47 -28.58
CA GLY A 200 -18.82 -5.77 -29.86
C GLY A 200 -19.07 -4.27 -29.81
N LEU A 201 -18.95 -3.65 -28.63
CA LEU A 201 -19.08 -2.20 -28.45
C LEU A 201 -17.75 -1.48 -28.70
N ASP A 202 -17.84 -0.23 -29.17
CA ASP A 202 -16.69 0.69 -29.23
C ASP A 202 -16.28 1.08 -27.80
N THR A 203 -15.08 0.64 -27.38
CA THR A 203 -14.54 0.94 -26.05
C THR A 203 -14.32 2.43 -25.82
N VAL A 204 -14.02 3.22 -26.86
CA VAL A 204 -13.85 4.68 -26.74
C VAL A 204 -15.20 5.34 -26.42
N GLN A 205 -16.27 4.92 -27.10
CA GLN A 205 -17.63 5.38 -26.81
C GLN A 205 -18.08 4.97 -25.40
N VAL A 206 -17.72 3.76 -24.94
CA VAL A 206 -18.03 3.28 -23.58
C VAL A 206 -17.27 4.08 -22.52
N ILE A 207 -15.98 4.39 -22.74
CA ILE A 207 -15.19 5.25 -21.83
C ILE A 207 -15.85 6.63 -21.69
N ASP A 208 -16.21 7.29 -22.79
CA ASP A 208 -16.86 8.61 -22.77
C ASP A 208 -18.20 8.58 -22.02
N MET A 209 -19.03 7.58 -22.32
CA MET A 209 -20.31 7.36 -21.65
C MET A 209 -20.14 7.19 -20.13
N ILE A 210 -19.25 6.28 -19.68
CA ILE A 210 -19.03 6.07 -18.24
C ILE A 210 -18.40 7.31 -17.58
N SER A 211 -17.49 8.00 -18.27
CA SER A 211 -16.83 9.22 -17.77
C SER A 211 -17.82 10.33 -17.41
N SER A 212 -18.98 10.38 -18.08
CA SER A 212 -20.05 11.34 -17.82
C SER A 212 -20.99 10.96 -16.65
N GLY A 213 -20.98 9.70 -16.21
CA GLY A 213 -21.93 9.14 -15.25
C GLY A 213 -21.36 8.85 -13.86
N MET A 214 -22.17 8.23 -13.00
CA MET A 214 -21.77 7.86 -11.63
C MET A 214 -20.72 6.73 -11.56
N GLY A 215 -20.49 6.00 -12.66
CA GLY A 215 -19.39 5.04 -12.79
C GLY A 215 -18.04 5.69 -13.11
N SER A 216 -18.00 7.01 -13.32
CA SER A 216 -16.78 7.75 -13.63
C SER A 216 -15.77 7.67 -12.48
N SER A 217 -14.50 7.49 -12.83
CA SER A 217 -13.39 7.57 -11.88
C SER A 217 -12.19 8.22 -12.55
N ARG A 218 -11.31 8.84 -11.75
CA ARG A 218 -10.07 9.42 -12.27
C ARG A 218 -9.18 8.37 -12.94
N ALA A 219 -9.21 7.12 -12.44
CA ALA A 219 -8.50 6.00 -13.05
C ALA A 219 -9.04 5.70 -14.45
N LEU A 220 -10.37 5.60 -14.60
CA LEU A 220 -11.01 5.39 -15.90
C LEU A 220 -10.64 6.52 -16.88
N CYS A 221 -10.79 7.79 -16.49
CA CYS A 221 -10.53 8.92 -17.38
C CYS A 221 -9.04 9.10 -17.78
N GLU A 222 -8.07 8.71 -16.94
CA GLU A 222 -6.63 8.93 -17.19
C GLU A 222 -5.86 7.68 -17.65
N LEU A 223 -6.39 6.48 -17.43
CA LEU A 223 -5.70 5.20 -17.66
C LEU A 223 -6.40 4.31 -18.70
N ALA A 224 -7.73 4.25 -18.71
CA ALA A 224 -8.45 3.38 -19.64
C ALA A 224 -8.17 3.70 -21.13
N PRO A 225 -8.08 4.98 -21.57
CA PRO A 225 -7.65 5.30 -22.94
C PRO A 225 -6.25 4.76 -23.26
N LYS A 226 -5.31 4.79 -22.30
CA LYS A 226 -3.95 4.28 -22.51
C LYS A 226 -3.92 2.76 -22.66
N SER A 227 -4.78 2.04 -21.95
CA SER A 227 -4.96 0.60 -22.15
C SER A 227 -5.47 0.31 -23.57
N CYS A 228 -6.48 1.05 -24.06
CA CYS A 228 -6.97 0.91 -25.43
C CYS A 228 -5.90 1.26 -26.49
N ASP A 229 -5.04 2.24 -26.23
CA ASP A 229 -3.91 2.61 -27.09
C ASP A 229 -2.69 1.65 -26.98
N GLY A 230 -2.72 0.68 -26.07
CA GLY A 230 -1.59 -0.21 -25.77
C GLY A 230 -0.40 0.46 -25.06
N ASP A 231 -0.57 1.66 -24.50
CA ASP A 231 0.48 2.37 -23.76
C ASP A 231 0.57 1.91 -22.31
N TYR A 232 1.26 0.80 -22.09
CA TYR A 232 1.52 0.22 -20.76
C TYR A 232 2.74 0.82 -20.04
N LYS A 233 3.22 2.00 -20.43
CA LYS A 233 4.34 2.68 -19.74
C LYS A 233 3.95 3.06 -18.30
N PRO A 234 4.85 2.87 -17.32
CA PRO A 234 4.52 3.09 -15.92
C PRO A 234 4.56 4.57 -15.50
N GLY A 235 3.37 5.16 -15.27
CA GLY A 235 3.23 6.32 -14.37
C GLY A 235 3.18 5.89 -12.88
N PHE A 236 2.72 4.67 -12.63
CA PHE A 236 2.78 3.93 -11.37
C PHE A 236 2.85 2.44 -11.73
N MET A 237 3.77 1.67 -11.14
CA MET A 237 4.05 0.28 -11.57
C MET A 237 3.09 -0.73 -10.94
N VAL A 238 2.75 -1.79 -11.69
CA VAL A 238 2.06 -3.01 -11.21
C VAL A 238 2.68 -3.52 -9.90
N ALA A 239 4.02 -3.68 -9.84
CA ALA A 239 4.75 -4.10 -8.64
C ALA A 239 4.53 -3.23 -7.39
N HIS A 240 4.24 -1.95 -7.59
CA HIS A 240 4.00 -1.01 -6.50
C HIS A 240 2.54 -1.01 -6.08
N MET A 241 1.59 -1.28 -6.99
CA MET A 241 0.20 -1.49 -6.62
C MET A 241 0.02 -2.80 -5.83
N LYS A 242 0.59 -3.92 -6.29
CA LYS A 242 0.62 -5.18 -5.50
C LYS A 242 1.13 -4.91 -4.07
N LYS A 243 2.26 -4.21 -3.96
CA LYS A 243 2.88 -3.87 -2.67
C LYS A 243 2.01 -2.94 -1.81
N ASP A 244 1.36 -1.95 -2.39
CA ASP A 244 0.44 -1.07 -1.65
C ASP A 244 -0.82 -1.81 -1.18
N LEU A 245 -1.31 -2.78 -1.96
CA LEU A 245 -2.43 -3.63 -1.57
C LEU A 245 -2.04 -4.63 -0.47
N SER A 246 -0.85 -5.24 -0.54
CA SER A 246 -0.29 -6.07 0.54
C SER A 246 -0.31 -5.31 1.88
N LEU A 247 0.27 -4.11 1.91
CA LEU A 247 0.26 -3.23 3.10
C LEU A 247 -1.15 -2.87 3.59
N ALA A 248 -2.11 -2.71 2.67
CA ALA A 248 -3.50 -2.42 3.03
C ALA A 248 -4.20 -3.63 3.64
N LEU A 249 -3.96 -4.84 3.13
CA LEU A 249 -4.51 -6.11 3.63
C LEU A 249 -3.88 -6.50 4.97
N GLU A 250 -2.56 -6.38 5.10
CA GLU A 250 -1.82 -6.54 6.36
C GLU A 250 -2.40 -5.63 7.45
N HIS A 251 -2.55 -4.33 7.18
CA HIS A 251 -3.15 -3.40 8.14
C HIS A 251 -4.64 -3.68 8.39
N ALA A 252 -5.38 -4.17 7.41
CA ALA A 252 -6.79 -4.53 7.58
C ALA A 252 -6.98 -5.73 8.52
N GLN A 253 -6.05 -6.69 8.50
CA GLN A 253 -5.99 -7.78 9.49
C GLN A 253 -5.70 -7.24 10.90
N GLU A 254 -4.76 -6.30 11.06
CA GLU A 254 -4.45 -5.67 12.37
C GLU A 254 -5.66 -4.96 13.00
N VAL A 255 -6.60 -4.46 12.19
CA VAL A 255 -7.80 -3.72 12.65
C VAL A 255 -9.11 -4.49 12.48
N GLU A 256 -9.04 -5.80 12.20
CA GLU A 256 -10.18 -6.72 12.10
C GLU A 256 -11.23 -6.31 11.05
N VAL A 257 -10.80 -5.84 9.87
CA VAL A 257 -11.66 -5.45 8.75
C VAL A 257 -11.37 -6.27 7.49
N SER A 258 -12.39 -6.91 6.91
CA SER A 258 -12.27 -7.60 5.62
C SER A 258 -12.37 -6.63 4.44
N LEU A 259 -11.51 -6.77 3.42
CA LEU A 259 -11.46 -5.90 2.24
C LEU A 259 -11.56 -6.71 0.92
N PRO A 260 -12.66 -7.41 0.64
CA PRO A 260 -12.75 -8.36 -0.48
C PRO A 260 -12.44 -7.77 -1.87
N GLY A 261 -12.74 -6.48 -2.08
CA GLY A 261 -12.36 -5.77 -3.32
C GLY A 261 -10.87 -5.46 -3.44
N ALA A 262 -10.15 -5.35 -2.31
CA ALA A 262 -8.70 -5.24 -2.26
C ALA A 262 -8.04 -6.62 -2.41
N ASP A 263 -8.58 -7.68 -1.80
CA ASP A 263 -8.12 -9.07 -1.98
C ASP A 263 -8.19 -9.47 -3.45
N THR A 264 -9.35 -9.25 -4.09
CA THR A 264 -9.55 -9.48 -5.53
C THR A 264 -8.51 -8.71 -6.35
N ALA A 265 -8.36 -7.41 -6.13
CA ALA A 265 -7.40 -6.60 -6.88
C ALA A 265 -5.94 -7.02 -6.62
N TYR A 266 -5.60 -7.43 -5.39
CA TYR A 266 -4.27 -7.93 -5.04
C TYR A 266 -3.94 -9.16 -5.88
N ASN A 267 -4.82 -10.16 -5.91
CA ASN A 267 -4.61 -11.41 -6.66
C ASN A 267 -4.48 -11.15 -8.18
N LEU A 268 -5.24 -10.22 -8.74
CA LEU A 268 -5.11 -9.84 -10.16
C LEU A 268 -3.78 -9.11 -10.44
N TYR A 269 -3.35 -8.18 -9.58
CA TYR A 269 -2.04 -7.54 -9.70
C TYR A 269 -0.87 -8.50 -9.41
N ASP A 270 -1.12 -9.58 -8.68
CA ASP A 270 -0.14 -10.63 -8.41
C ASP A 270 0.04 -11.55 -9.63
N MET A 271 -1.06 -12.11 -10.16
CA MET A 271 -1.08 -12.84 -11.43
C MET A 271 -0.36 -12.06 -12.54
N LEU A 272 -0.64 -10.75 -12.66
CA LEU A 272 0.04 -9.88 -13.62
C LEU A 272 1.54 -9.66 -13.32
N CYS A 273 1.97 -9.74 -12.06
CA CYS A 273 3.40 -9.75 -11.73
C CYS A 273 4.09 -11.02 -12.21
N ASP A 274 3.48 -12.18 -11.98
CA ASP A 274 4.05 -13.50 -12.24
C ASP A 274 4.22 -13.78 -13.73
N ILE A 275 3.24 -13.36 -14.55
CA ILE A 275 3.34 -13.42 -16.02
C ILE A 275 4.21 -12.30 -16.63
N GLY A 276 5.06 -11.63 -15.84
CA GLY A 276 6.07 -10.66 -16.33
C GLY A 276 5.64 -9.18 -16.36
N GLY A 277 4.35 -8.88 -16.14
CA GLY A 277 3.80 -7.52 -16.17
C GLY A 277 4.26 -6.59 -15.03
N LYS A 278 5.06 -7.09 -14.08
CA LYS A 278 5.57 -6.39 -12.88
C LYS A 278 6.05 -4.95 -13.10
N ARG A 279 6.69 -4.65 -14.24
CA ARG A 279 7.28 -3.34 -14.57
C ARG A 279 6.37 -2.43 -15.42
N LEU A 280 5.23 -2.93 -15.89
CA LEU A 280 4.25 -2.15 -16.62
C LEU A 280 3.52 -1.16 -15.71
N GLY A 281 2.83 -0.20 -16.31
CA GLY A 281 1.90 0.67 -15.59
C GLY A 281 0.67 -0.09 -15.10
N THR A 282 0.03 0.38 -14.01
CA THR A 282 -1.14 -0.31 -13.43
C THR A 282 -2.32 -0.50 -14.38
N GLN A 283 -2.39 0.28 -15.46
CA GLN A 283 -3.36 0.12 -16.54
C GLN A 283 -3.20 -1.19 -17.34
N ALA A 284 -2.05 -1.86 -17.21
CA ALA A 284 -1.82 -3.20 -17.74
C ALA A 284 -2.70 -4.29 -17.11
N ILE A 285 -3.48 -3.97 -16.06
CA ILE A 285 -4.49 -4.89 -15.51
C ILE A 285 -5.53 -5.32 -16.56
N SER A 286 -5.77 -4.50 -17.59
CA SER A 286 -6.64 -4.87 -18.71
C SER A 286 -6.09 -6.00 -19.58
N LEU A 287 -4.77 -6.22 -19.61
CA LEU A 287 -4.15 -7.29 -20.42
C LEU A 287 -4.53 -8.70 -19.95
N LEU A 288 -5.02 -8.84 -18.71
CA LEU A 288 -5.53 -10.11 -18.21
C LEU A 288 -6.81 -10.57 -18.94
N TYR A 289 -7.50 -9.65 -19.63
CA TYR A 289 -8.66 -9.92 -20.48
C TYR A 289 -8.33 -10.06 -21.96
N GLU A 290 -7.08 -9.85 -22.35
CA GLU A 290 -6.67 -9.80 -23.76
C GLU A 290 -6.13 -11.12 -24.28
N ASP A 291 -6.19 -11.30 -25.60
CA ASP A 291 -5.70 -12.52 -26.23
C ASP A 291 -4.19 -12.72 -26.03
N GLU A 292 -3.74 -13.97 -26.18
CA GLU A 292 -2.34 -14.36 -25.98
C GLU A 292 -1.37 -13.52 -26.85
N ALA A 293 -1.76 -13.14 -28.06
CA ALA A 293 -0.91 -12.36 -28.95
C ALA A 293 -0.75 -10.91 -28.45
N GLN A 294 -1.80 -10.31 -27.90
CA GLN A 294 -1.73 -8.99 -27.25
C GLN A 294 -0.94 -9.05 -25.93
N GLY A 295 -1.12 -10.10 -25.12
CA GLY A 295 -0.31 -10.34 -23.93
C GLY A 295 1.19 -10.47 -24.24
N VAL A 296 1.56 -11.32 -25.19
CA VAL A 296 2.95 -11.51 -25.64
C VAL A 296 3.53 -10.21 -26.23
N ALA A 297 2.74 -9.43 -26.99
CA ALA A 297 3.19 -8.13 -27.51
C ALA A 297 3.48 -7.10 -26.40
N ALA A 298 2.79 -7.18 -25.26
CA ALA A 298 3.08 -6.39 -24.06
C ALA A 298 4.22 -6.96 -23.19
N GLY A 299 4.78 -8.12 -23.58
CA GLY A 299 5.85 -8.81 -22.85
C GLY A 299 5.37 -9.70 -21.72
N LEU A 300 4.12 -10.16 -21.77
CA LEU A 300 3.57 -11.14 -20.82
C LEU A 300 3.87 -12.58 -21.27
N ASP A 301 4.02 -13.48 -20.30
CA ASP A 301 4.23 -14.91 -20.49
C ASP A 301 3.26 -15.71 -19.60
N TRP A 302 2.14 -16.13 -20.18
CA TRP A 302 1.14 -16.95 -19.47
C TRP A 302 1.65 -18.34 -19.10
N SER A 303 2.71 -18.85 -19.74
CA SER A 303 3.31 -20.15 -19.38
C SER A 303 4.10 -20.10 -18.07
N ALA A 304 4.44 -18.88 -17.59
CA ALA A 304 5.07 -18.66 -16.29
C ALA A 304 4.08 -18.72 -15.12
N TYR A 305 2.76 -18.67 -15.36
CA TYR A 305 1.76 -18.70 -14.29
C TYR A 305 1.64 -20.08 -13.65
N GLN A 306 1.90 -20.16 -12.34
CA GLN A 306 1.80 -21.39 -11.56
C GLN A 306 0.60 -21.30 -10.62
N LYS A 307 -0.47 -22.04 -10.93
CA LYS A 307 -1.77 -21.95 -10.23
C LYS A 307 -1.72 -22.41 -8.76
N ASP A 308 -0.73 -23.22 -8.39
CA ASP A 308 -0.74 -24.02 -7.16
C ASP A 308 -0.09 -23.31 -5.94
N SER A 309 0.44 -22.10 -6.07
CA SER A 309 1.13 -21.38 -4.98
C SER A 309 0.20 -20.88 -3.85
N TYR A 310 -1.12 -21.02 -4.00
CA TYR A 310 -2.14 -20.62 -3.03
C TYR A 310 -2.84 -21.78 -2.33
N ILE A 311 -2.49 -23.04 -2.66
CA ILE A 311 -3.09 -24.24 -2.07
C ILE A 311 -1.99 -25.02 -1.34
N ASP A 312 -1.72 -24.63 -0.09
CA ASP A 312 -1.31 -25.54 1.00
C ASP A 312 -0.99 -24.72 2.27
N ASN A 313 -2.04 -24.43 3.06
CA ASN A 313 -1.91 -24.09 4.48
C ASN A 313 -3.12 -24.56 5.32
N GLU A 314 -3.89 -25.53 4.81
CA GLU A 314 -4.95 -26.23 5.53
C GLU A 314 -4.79 -27.76 5.40
N GLN A 315 -3.77 -28.32 6.07
CA GLN A 315 -3.85 -29.62 6.75
C GLN A 315 -2.53 -30.01 7.43
N GLU A 316 -2.49 -29.91 8.77
CA GLU A 316 -1.96 -30.98 9.63
C GLU A 316 -2.36 -30.71 11.10
N SER A 317 -3.66 -30.89 11.40
CA SER A 317 -4.11 -31.10 12.78
C SER A 317 -3.74 -32.54 13.18
N PRO A 318 -2.92 -32.77 14.24
CA PRO A 318 -2.47 -34.12 14.57
C PRO A 318 -3.64 -34.99 15.04
N SER A 319 -3.87 -36.12 14.37
CA SER A 319 -4.81 -37.13 14.82
C SER A 319 -4.33 -37.75 16.13
N SER A 320 -5.02 -37.42 17.23
CA SER A 320 -4.73 -37.98 18.55
C SER A 320 -5.29 -39.39 18.68
N ASP A 321 -4.58 -40.37 18.12
CA ASP A 321 -4.90 -41.79 18.27
C ASP A 321 -3.79 -42.48 19.08
N GLN A 322 -3.91 -42.43 20.42
CA GLN A 322 -3.14 -43.29 21.33
C GLN A 322 -4.06 -43.89 22.39
N SER A 323 -4.36 -45.17 22.18
CA SER A 323 -4.92 -46.04 23.20
C SER A 323 -3.90 -46.31 24.32
N SER A 324 -4.24 -45.96 25.55
CA SER A 324 -3.69 -46.62 26.74
C SER A 324 -4.81 -46.90 27.72
N ALA A 325 -5.21 -48.17 27.81
CA ALA A 325 -6.09 -48.63 28.87
C ALA A 325 -5.33 -48.59 30.19
N ASP A 326 -5.92 -47.99 31.22
CA ASP A 326 -5.59 -48.35 32.59
C ASP A 326 -6.82 -48.28 33.49
N THR A 327 -6.96 -49.29 34.34
CA THR A 327 -8.18 -49.55 35.11
C THR A 327 -8.11 -48.92 36.50
N HIS A 328 -9.18 -48.27 36.96
CA HIS A 328 -9.75 -48.58 38.29
C HIS A 328 -11.14 -47.99 38.54
N GLU A 329 -11.90 -48.70 39.39
CA GLU A 329 -13.29 -48.48 39.76
C GLU A 329 -13.49 -47.41 40.86
N PRO A 330 -14.74 -46.94 41.10
CA PRO A 330 -15.02 -45.68 41.77
C PRO A 330 -15.13 -45.77 43.30
N LYS A 331 -15.14 -44.61 43.97
CA LYS A 331 -15.62 -44.48 45.36
C LYS A 331 -16.59 -43.29 45.53
N SER A 332 -17.61 -43.56 46.33
CA SER A 332 -18.64 -42.66 46.86
C SER A 332 -18.02 -41.58 47.79
N CYS A 333 -18.68 -40.46 48.12
CA CYS A 333 -19.96 -40.42 48.83
C CYS A 333 -20.64 -39.04 48.85
N ALA A 334 -21.91 -39.06 49.28
CA ALA A 334 -22.83 -37.95 49.54
C ALA A 334 -22.25 -36.83 50.45
N GLN A 335 -22.81 -35.61 50.51
CA GLN A 335 -24.09 -35.32 51.18
C GLN A 335 -24.65 -33.89 50.94
N ASP A 336 -25.95 -33.78 51.23
CA ASP A 336 -26.72 -32.60 51.69
C ASP A 336 -26.96 -31.42 50.71
N GLN A 337 -28.20 -31.20 50.24
CA GLN A 337 -29.38 -30.64 50.93
C GLN A 337 -29.31 -29.12 51.12
N ASP A 338 -30.17 -28.35 50.45
CA ASP A 338 -31.46 -27.97 51.05
C ASP A 338 -32.47 -27.46 49.98
N ALA A 339 -33.75 -27.32 50.34
CA ALA A 339 -34.88 -27.17 49.42
C ALA A 339 -35.72 -25.89 49.61
N ARG A 340 -36.51 -25.55 48.58
CA ARG A 340 -37.79 -24.74 48.49
C ARG A 340 -37.82 -23.98 47.14
N GLY A 341 -38.88 -23.94 46.32
CA GLY A 341 -40.13 -24.70 46.29
C GLY A 341 -41.31 -23.90 45.69
N ALA A 342 -41.82 -24.29 44.50
CA ALA A 342 -43.18 -24.05 43.92
C ALA A 342 -43.70 -22.58 43.78
N ALA A 343 -44.62 -22.15 42.89
CA ALA A 343 -45.35 -22.66 41.71
C ALA A 343 -46.21 -21.49 41.11
N SER A 344 -46.83 -21.50 39.91
CA SER A 344 -46.58 -22.17 38.61
C SER A 344 -47.60 -21.71 37.53
N SER A 345 -47.18 -21.19 36.37
CA SER A 345 -48.06 -20.91 35.20
C SER A 345 -47.24 -20.98 33.90
N HIS A 346 -47.33 -21.99 33.04
CA HIS A 346 -48.40 -22.37 32.09
C HIS A 346 -47.99 -22.14 30.61
N ARG A 347 -47.50 -23.24 30.03
CA ARG A 347 -47.68 -23.72 28.65
C ARG A 347 -46.96 -23.10 27.43
N SER A 348 -46.27 -24.04 26.77
CA SER A 348 -46.20 -24.33 25.31
C SER A 348 -45.41 -23.41 24.39
N GLY A 349 -44.33 -24.00 23.85
CA GLY A 349 -43.54 -23.53 22.71
C GLY A 349 -42.28 -24.41 22.64
N GLN A 350 -42.32 -25.47 21.83
CA GLN A 350 -41.09 -26.20 21.47
C GLN A 350 -40.36 -25.40 20.39
N GLU A 351 -39.05 -25.26 20.49
CA GLU A 351 -38.08 -25.59 19.42
C GLU A 351 -36.65 -25.47 19.96
N GLU A 352 -35.73 -26.20 19.31
CA GLU A 352 -34.41 -26.50 19.85
C GLU A 352 -33.34 -25.45 19.50
N SER A 353 -32.28 -25.43 20.30
CA SER A 353 -31.12 -24.56 20.13
C SER A 353 -29.90 -25.33 19.61
N SER A 354 -29.43 -24.97 18.41
CA SER A 354 -28.00 -24.95 18.03
C SER A 354 -27.87 -24.19 16.70
N ASP A 355 -27.21 -23.05 16.63
CA ASP A 355 -25.76 -22.87 16.75
C ASP A 355 -24.99 -23.43 15.53
N SER A 356 -24.62 -22.54 14.61
CA SER A 356 -23.45 -22.59 13.72
C SER A 356 -23.51 -21.41 12.73
N SER A 357 -22.74 -20.38 13.04
CA SER A 357 -22.36 -19.34 12.09
C SER A 357 -21.24 -19.87 11.18
N ASP A 358 -21.56 -20.41 10.01
CA ASP A 358 -20.61 -20.67 8.93
C ASP A 358 -21.34 -20.71 7.59
N GLY A 359 -21.01 -19.80 6.67
CA GLY A 359 -21.73 -19.70 5.39
C GLY A 359 -21.44 -18.46 4.52
N ALA A 360 -20.28 -17.82 4.67
CA ALA A 360 -19.95 -16.59 3.95
C ALA A 360 -18.51 -16.53 3.37
N HIS A 361 -17.78 -17.65 3.34
CA HIS A 361 -16.36 -17.67 2.95
C HIS A 361 -15.97 -18.52 1.73
N SER A 362 -16.92 -19.13 1.02
CA SER A 362 -16.62 -20.03 -0.11
C SER A 362 -17.38 -19.69 -1.39
N ASP A 363 -16.84 -18.79 -2.22
CA ASP A 363 -16.83 -19.00 -3.70
C ASP A 363 -15.86 -18.08 -4.50
N MET A 364 -14.73 -17.64 -3.92
CA MET A 364 -13.74 -16.87 -4.70
C MET A 364 -12.99 -17.74 -5.72
N GLN A 365 -12.92 -19.06 -5.47
CA GLN A 365 -12.38 -20.07 -6.39
C GLN A 365 -13.18 -20.17 -7.70
N GLY A 366 -14.53 -20.22 -7.61
CA GLY A 366 -15.41 -20.35 -8.78
C GLY A 366 -15.39 -19.13 -9.70
N LEU A 367 -15.09 -17.94 -9.16
CA LEU A 367 -14.86 -16.73 -9.95
C LEU A 367 -13.56 -16.82 -10.76
N LEU A 368 -12.47 -17.32 -10.17
CA LEU A 368 -11.18 -17.51 -10.87
C LEU A 368 -11.25 -18.61 -11.94
N ASP A 369 -11.97 -19.71 -11.69
CA ASP A 369 -12.13 -20.81 -12.65
C ASP A 369 -13.05 -20.50 -13.84
N ASN A 370 -13.88 -19.46 -13.74
CA ASN A 370 -14.63 -18.90 -14.87
C ASN A 370 -13.87 -17.80 -15.63
N TRP A 371 -12.75 -17.32 -15.09
CA TRP A 371 -11.92 -16.27 -15.72
C TRP A 371 -10.96 -16.83 -16.79
N MET A 372 -10.74 -18.16 -16.79
CA MET A 372 -9.87 -18.88 -17.75
C MET A 372 -10.66 -19.74 -18.76
N LYS A 373 -11.94 -19.43 -19.02
CA LYS A 373 -12.81 -20.12 -19.99
C LYS A 373 -13.49 -19.13 -20.92
#